data_AF-A0A7V1P267-F1
#
_entry.id   AF-A0A7V1P267-F1
#
_cell.length_a   1.000
_cell.length_b   1.000
_cell.length_c   1.000
_cell.angle_alpha   90.00
_cell.angle_beta   90.00
_cell.angle_gamma   90.00
#
_symmetry.space_group_name_H-M   'P 1'
#
loop_
_entity.id
_entity.type
_entity.pdbx_description
1 polymer ?
#
loop_
_entity_poly.entity_id
_entity_poly.type
_entity_poly.pdbx_seq_one_letter_code
_entity_poly.pdbx_strand_id
1 'polypeptide(L)'
;MMKRRYLLGVALWITVQILYAQGTVTIGKTMYQNQAFTAKDKHIFDTDWEGLRVWRWSKAQNYCEKLKLDGYDGWRVASKKELEKIMTSTPSESGLYVKLEFSKKMPPLGGKYDDVWFWTRDSKSSKVAAFVNFKKHKVGWAEKSYKGYVLCSRNVGKTVKQQGGIVKLKRSILFEYQKKVWRSDMTQKGTMRLGNYSLLYFYCQNFPNASIPTASKLIKHKKTTYFFAYKGKNKKSLNLYRTNGTTKGAKKVGSIGNHVAYSPIWVGDKLYFFSSESLPQQDYPAEEKLWMFDTKTNRLRYMGETVTNNSYDILFPFAQSKTKLFFKRWSYGKGTIAGVWVVDQQKGFKKVKSFKKMPDHLKSIKVAGKNYKLTPLKTLP
;
A
#
# COMPACT_ATOMS: atom_id res chain seq x y z
N MET A 1 27.49 -30.08 -6.42
CA MET A 1 26.25 -30.36 -5.65
C MET A 1 25.97 -29.29 -4.58
N MET A 2 26.08 -27.99 -4.92
CA MET A 2 26.15 -26.89 -3.93
C MET A 2 25.25 -25.67 -4.28
N LYS A 3 24.18 -25.86 -5.07
CA LYS A 3 23.25 -24.78 -5.47
C LYS A 3 21.82 -24.89 -4.91
N ARG A 4 21.43 -26.05 -4.38
CA ARG A 4 20.05 -26.30 -3.89
C ARG A 4 19.80 -25.76 -2.47
N ARG A 5 20.83 -25.73 -1.61
CA ARG A 5 20.72 -25.24 -0.21
C ARG A 5 20.61 -23.71 -0.12
N TYR A 6 21.29 -22.95 -0.99
CA TYR A 6 21.16 -21.49 -1.07
C TYR A 6 19.79 -21.03 -1.58
N LEU A 7 19.20 -21.74 -2.55
CA LEU A 7 17.86 -21.44 -3.07
C LEU A 7 16.74 -21.76 -2.07
N LEU A 8 16.89 -22.82 -1.27
CA LEU A 8 15.99 -23.12 -0.14
C LEU A 8 16.13 -22.07 0.97
N GLY A 9 17.35 -21.62 1.28
CA GLY A 9 17.60 -20.57 2.28
C GLY A 9 16.98 -19.23 1.92
N VAL A 10 17.11 -18.79 0.66
CA VAL A 10 16.52 -17.52 0.17
C VAL A 10 14.99 -17.63 0.00
N ALA A 11 14.47 -18.80 -0.39
CA ALA A 11 13.03 -19.03 -0.48
C ALA A 11 12.35 -19.08 0.90
N LEU A 12 12.97 -19.71 1.91
CA LEU A 12 12.51 -19.68 3.29
C LEU A 12 12.48 -18.24 3.83
N TRP A 13 13.52 -17.46 3.54
CA TRP A 13 13.65 -16.06 3.97
C TRP A 13 12.59 -15.14 3.33
N ILE A 14 12.30 -15.33 2.04
CA ILE A 14 11.27 -14.57 1.32
C ILE A 14 9.86 -15.01 1.71
N THR A 15 9.62 -16.30 1.98
CA THR A 15 8.34 -16.72 2.58
C THR A 15 8.17 -16.14 3.97
N VAL A 16 9.23 -16.05 4.78
CA VAL A 16 9.19 -15.39 6.09
C VAL A 16 8.97 -13.87 5.96
N GLN A 17 9.46 -13.18 4.94
CA GLN A 17 9.19 -11.74 4.79
C GLN A 17 7.84 -11.42 4.13
N ILE A 18 7.37 -12.25 3.19
CA ILE A 18 6.06 -12.09 2.53
C ILE A 18 4.92 -12.59 3.43
N LEU A 19 5.20 -13.49 4.39
CA LEU A 19 4.28 -13.85 5.47
C LEU A 19 4.40 -12.97 6.72
N TYR A 20 5.37 -12.06 6.86
CA TYR A 20 5.51 -11.27 8.09
C TYR A 20 5.71 -9.76 7.83
N ALA A 21 4.66 -8.98 7.69
CA ALA A 21 4.17 -8.19 8.82
C ALA A 21 3.05 -8.93 9.58
N GLN A 22 3.34 -10.13 10.06
CA GLN A 22 2.46 -10.87 10.93
C GLN A 22 2.42 -10.06 12.22
N GLY A 23 1.21 -9.66 12.58
CA GLY A 23 0.94 -9.03 13.86
C GLY A 23 1.14 -10.01 15.01
N THR A 24 1.61 -11.23 14.76
CA THR A 24 1.77 -12.30 15.75
C THR A 24 3.08 -13.08 15.60
N VAL A 25 3.52 -13.74 16.68
CA VAL A 25 4.64 -14.70 16.68
C VAL A 25 4.36 -15.81 17.69
N THR A 26 4.70 -17.06 17.38
CA THR A 26 4.44 -18.20 18.27
C THR A 26 5.74 -18.77 18.82
N ILE A 27 5.85 -18.91 20.14
CA ILE A 27 7.01 -19.49 20.85
C ILE A 27 6.54 -20.64 21.75
N GLY A 28 6.71 -21.86 21.26
CA GLY A 28 6.16 -23.06 21.89
C GLY A 28 4.64 -23.07 21.79
N LYS A 29 3.95 -23.19 22.93
CA LYS A 29 2.47 -23.23 23.00
C LYS A 29 1.82 -21.85 23.19
N THR A 30 2.60 -20.76 23.11
CA THR A 30 2.12 -19.39 23.31
C THR A 30 2.30 -18.58 22.04
N MET A 31 1.24 -17.94 21.59
CA MET A 31 1.26 -16.94 20.52
C MET A 31 1.21 -15.54 21.14
N TYR A 32 2.03 -14.63 20.66
CA TYR A 32 2.19 -13.26 21.14
C TYR A 32 1.76 -12.27 20.07
N GLN A 33 1.20 -11.15 20.47
CA GLN A 33 1.11 -9.95 19.64
C GLN A 33 2.53 -9.50 19.29
N ASN A 34 2.76 -9.16 18.03
CA ASN A 34 4.05 -8.76 17.49
C ASN A 34 3.89 -7.69 16.39
N GLN A 35 2.94 -6.77 16.58
CA GLN A 35 2.87 -5.52 15.82
C GLN A 35 3.88 -4.53 16.39
N ALA A 36 4.59 -3.78 15.55
CA ALA A 36 5.59 -2.82 16.01
C ALA A 36 4.98 -1.73 16.90
N PHE A 37 5.63 -1.41 18.02
CA PHE A 37 5.37 -0.20 18.81
C PHE A 37 5.71 1.06 18.02
N THR A 38 4.89 2.09 18.16
CA THR A 38 4.99 3.34 17.39
C THR A 38 5.61 4.44 18.24
N ALA A 39 6.13 5.49 17.61
CA ALA A 39 6.55 6.70 18.31
C ALA A 39 5.42 7.32 19.16
N LYS A 40 4.15 7.11 18.74
CA LYS A 40 2.98 7.57 19.50
C LYS A 40 2.77 6.76 20.78
N ASP A 41 3.02 5.44 20.77
CA ASP A 41 3.00 4.62 21.99
C ASP A 41 4.04 5.17 23.00
N LYS A 42 5.25 5.50 22.53
CA LYS A 42 6.31 6.09 23.37
C LYS A 42 5.92 7.45 23.94
N HIS A 43 5.35 8.32 23.11
CA HIS A 43 4.91 9.64 23.55
C HIS A 43 3.83 9.57 24.64
N ILE A 44 2.86 8.65 24.51
CA ILE A 44 1.83 8.40 25.54
C ILE A 44 2.48 7.94 26.85
N PHE A 45 3.47 7.06 26.78
CA PHE A 45 4.23 6.61 27.95
C PHE A 45 4.97 7.75 28.64
N ASP A 46 5.67 8.59 27.87
CA ASP A 46 6.44 9.73 28.40
C ASP A 46 5.57 10.84 28.99
N THR A 47 4.31 10.93 28.57
CA THR A 47 3.35 11.92 29.07
C THR A 47 2.46 11.37 30.20
N ASP A 48 2.75 10.16 30.69
CA ASP A 48 1.98 9.46 31.73
C ASP A 48 0.47 9.35 31.40
N TRP A 49 0.16 9.19 30.10
CA TRP A 49 -1.21 9.07 29.60
C TRP A 49 -1.59 7.63 29.27
N GLU A 50 -2.86 7.39 28.94
CA GLU A 50 -3.39 6.08 28.58
C GLU A 50 -3.88 6.07 27.13
N GLY A 51 -3.53 5.04 26.39
CA GLY A 51 -3.94 4.91 25.00
C GLY A 51 -3.07 3.95 24.21
N LEU A 52 -3.61 3.50 23.07
CA LEU A 52 -2.94 2.56 22.16
C LEU A 52 -2.53 1.27 22.90
N ARG A 53 -1.26 1.13 23.29
CA ARG A 53 -0.73 -0.01 24.06
C ARG A 53 -0.06 0.39 25.37
N VAL A 54 -0.37 1.58 25.89
CA VAL A 54 0.08 2.06 27.19
C VAL A 54 -1.15 2.24 28.08
N TRP A 55 -1.24 1.47 29.15
CA TRP A 55 -2.44 1.40 29.98
C TRP A 55 -2.08 1.19 31.45
N ARG A 56 -2.97 1.61 32.35
CA ARG A 56 -3.01 1.07 33.71
C ARG A 56 -3.46 -0.38 33.70
N TRP A 57 -3.13 -1.13 34.75
CA TRP A 57 -3.22 -2.59 34.73
C TRP A 57 -4.61 -3.14 34.36
N SER A 58 -5.70 -2.56 34.91
CA SER A 58 -7.06 -3.01 34.61
C SER A 58 -7.47 -2.76 33.16
N LYS A 59 -7.08 -1.62 32.58
CA LYS A 59 -7.34 -1.31 31.17
C LYS A 59 -6.47 -2.16 30.25
N ALA A 60 -5.27 -2.56 30.67
CA ALA A 60 -4.42 -3.50 29.93
C ALA A 60 -5.11 -4.87 29.75
N GLN A 61 -5.73 -5.41 30.82
CA GLN A 61 -6.49 -6.66 30.72
C GLN A 61 -7.62 -6.55 29.68
N ASN A 62 -8.43 -5.50 29.81
CA ASN A 62 -9.56 -5.23 28.92
C ASN A 62 -9.12 -5.00 27.46
N TYR A 63 -8.01 -4.30 27.25
CA TYR A 63 -7.42 -4.09 25.93
C TYR A 63 -7.12 -5.42 25.24
N CYS A 64 -6.44 -6.34 25.94
CA CYS A 64 -6.12 -7.63 25.35
C CYS A 64 -7.35 -8.52 25.17
N GLU A 65 -8.30 -8.54 26.11
CA GLU A 65 -9.53 -9.35 25.97
C GLU A 65 -10.35 -8.98 24.74
N LYS A 66 -10.37 -7.69 24.37
CA LYS A 66 -11.09 -7.18 23.20
C LYS A 66 -10.28 -7.25 21.91
N LEU A 67 -9.00 -7.58 21.98
CA LEU A 67 -8.14 -7.61 20.80
C LEU A 67 -8.61 -8.68 19.82
N LYS A 68 -8.75 -8.29 18.55
CA LYS A 68 -8.94 -9.19 17.41
C LYS A 68 -7.81 -8.94 16.44
N LEU A 69 -6.91 -9.91 16.30
CA LEU A 69 -5.65 -9.73 15.56
C LEU A 69 -5.35 -10.96 14.71
N ASP A 70 -5.05 -10.76 13.43
CA ASP A 70 -4.77 -11.83 12.45
C ASP A 70 -5.85 -12.92 12.40
N GLY A 71 -7.12 -12.55 12.65
CA GLY A 71 -8.26 -13.48 12.69
C GLY A 71 -8.41 -14.25 14.01
N TYR A 72 -7.53 -14.00 14.98
CA TYR A 72 -7.54 -14.63 16.30
C TYR A 72 -8.22 -13.74 17.33
N ASP A 73 -9.01 -14.37 18.19
CA ASP A 73 -9.60 -13.87 19.43
C ASP A 73 -8.89 -14.47 20.67
N GLY A 74 -9.49 -14.36 21.86
CA GLY A 74 -8.99 -15.03 23.07
C GLY A 74 -7.62 -14.53 23.54
N TRP A 75 -7.27 -13.31 23.19
CA TRP A 75 -6.07 -12.64 23.64
C TRP A 75 -6.23 -12.24 25.12
N ARG A 76 -5.12 -12.30 25.85
CA ARG A 76 -5.00 -11.85 27.24
C ARG A 76 -3.66 -11.16 27.43
N VAL A 77 -3.50 -10.37 28.49
CA VAL A 77 -2.16 -9.86 28.82
C VAL A 77 -1.24 -11.05 29.06
N ALA A 78 -0.01 -10.98 28.54
CA ALA A 78 1.00 -12.00 28.78
C ALA A 78 1.26 -12.18 30.28
N SER A 79 1.46 -13.42 30.69
CA SER A 79 1.92 -13.70 32.05
C SER A 79 3.38 -13.35 32.23
N LYS A 80 3.78 -13.21 33.49
CA LYS A 80 5.18 -13.02 33.90
C LYS A 80 6.08 -14.07 33.26
N LYS A 81 5.72 -15.36 33.37
CA LYS A 81 6.46 -16.47 32.78
C LYS A 81 6.56 -16.38 31.25
N GLU A 82 5.51 -15.91 30.59
CA GLU A 82 5.51 -15.75 29.13
C GLU A 82 6.38 -14.60 28.66
N LEU A 83 6.45 -13.50 29.41
CA LEU A 83 7.35 -12.38 29.12
C LEU A 83 8.81 -12.73 29.45
N GLU A 84 9.06 -13.39 30.58
CA GLU A 84 10.39 -13.93 30.94
C GLU A 84 10.93 -14.87 29.84
N LYS A 85 10.07 -15.72 29.26
CA LYS A 85 10.45 -16.65 28.18
C LYS A 85 10.92 -15.94 26.89
N ILE A 86 10.56 -14.67 26.69
CA ILE A 86 11.01 -13.88 25.54
C ILE A 86 12.17 -12.94 25.88
N MET A 87 12.60 -12.89 27.15
CA MET A 87 13.83 -12.21 27.54
C MET A 87 15.06 -12.99 27.09
N THR A 88 16.17 -12.28 26.94
CA THR A 88 17.50 -12.83 26.65
C THR A 88 18.49 -12.40 27.72
N SER A 89 19.55 -13.18 27.93
CA SER A 89 20.62 -12.83 28.87
C SER A 89 21.50 -11.68 28.39
N THR A 90 21.60 -11.49 27.06
CA THR A 90 22.34 -10.39 26.44
C THR A 90 21.39 -9.43 25.73
N PRO A 91 21.69 -8.11 25.72
CA PRO A 91 20.88 -7.15 24.98
C PRO A 91 21.03 -7.38 23.47
N SER A 92 19.94 -7.17 22.74
CA SER A 92 19.93 -7.14 21.27
C SER A 92 20.49 -5.83 20.72
N GLU A 93 20.60 -5.71 19.38
CA GLU A 93 21.04 -4.47 18.71
C GLU A 93 20.21 -3.22 19.10
N SER A 94 18.96 -3.39 19.53
CA SER A 94 18.13 -2.29 20.03
C SER A 94 18.39 -1.93 21.50
N GLY A 95 19.37 -2.55 22.15
CA GLY A 95 19.71 -2.32 23.56
C GLY A 95 18.70 -2.91 24.54
N LEU A 96 17.85 -3.83 24.08
CA LEU A 96 16.80 -4.51 24.86
C LEU A 96 17.12 -6.00 25.02
N TYR A 97 16.90 -6.53 26.22
CA TYR A 97 17.03 -7.94 26.60
C TYR A 97 15.81 -8.74 26.15
N VAL A 98 15.62 -8.86 24.85
CA VAL A 98 14.50 -9.56 24.23
C VAL A 98 14.97 -10.33 23.00
N LYS A 99 14.29 -11.45 22.71
CA LYS A 99 14.54 -12.27 21.52
C LYS A 99 14.43 -11.46 20.22
N LEU A 100 15.20 -11.88 19.21
CA LEU A 100 15.38 -11.18 17.92
C LEU A 100 14.05 -10.91 17.19
N GLU A 101 13.06 -11.79 17.33
CA GLU A 101 11.75 -11.64 16.69
C GLU A 101 10.93 -10.45 17.22
N PHE A 102 11.30 -9.90 18.38
CA PHE A 102 10.69 -8.74 19.01
C PHE A 102 11.58 -7.49 18.99
N SER A 103 12.91 -7.64 18.87
CA SER A 103 13.86 -6.55 19.12
C SER A 103 13.60 -5.28 18.30
N LYS A 104 13.20 -5.44 17.02
CA LYS A 104 12.86 -4.34 16.10
C LYS A 104 11.44 -3.81 16.23
N LYS A 105 10.62 -4.45 17.06
CA LYS A 105 9.19 -4.18 17.21
C LYS A 105 8.83 -3.61 18.57
N MET A 106 9.73 -3.71 19.56
CA MET A 106 9.55 -3.14 20.90
C MET A 106 9.51 -1.59 20.88
N PRO A 107 9.02 -0.96 21.95
CA PRO A 107 9.03 0.50 22.07
C PRO A 107 10.44 1.08 21.89
N PRO A 108 10.58 2.24 21.23
CA PRO A 108 11.86 2.90 21.10
C PRO A 108 12.40 3.35 22.46
N LEU A 109 13.74 3.31 22.61
CA LEU A 109 14.47 3.84 23.76
C LEU A 109 14.54 5.38 23.75
N GLY A 110 14.97 5.97 24.86
CA GLY A 110 15.12 7.41 25.08
C GLY A 110 13.87 8.08 25.65
N GLY A 111 13.80 9.41 25.64
CA GLY A 111 12.64 10.18 26.15
C GLY A 111 12.66 10.40 27.68
N LYS A 112 11.53 10.88 28.24
CA LYS A 112 11.40 11.20 29.68
C LYS A 112 11.60 9.97 30.55
N TYR A 113 11.05 8.84 30.13
CA TYR A 113 11.26 7.54 30.77
C TYR A 113 11.95 6.60 29.78
N ASP A 114 13.23 6.29 30.01
CA ASP A 114 13.99 5.27 29.25
C ASP A 114 13.72 3.85 29.79
N ASP A 115 12.49 3.59 30.20
CA ASP A 115 12.03 2.31 30.72
C ASP A 115 11.12 1.62 29.70
N VAL A 116 11.42 0.35 29.42
CA VAL A 116 10.63 -0.48 28.49
C VAL A 116 9.97 -1.61 29.30
N TRP A 117 9.10 -1.18 30.21
CA TRP A 117 8.40 -2.07 31.14
C TRP A 117 6.97 -2.38 30.70
N PHE A 118 6.60 -3.65 30.85
CA PHE A 118 5.35 -4.21 30.36
C PHE A 118 4.55 -4.79 31.52
N TRP A 119 3.25 -4.49 31.54
CA TRP A 119 2.34 -5.17 32.45
C TRP A 119 2.24 -6.65 32.13
N THR A 120 2.18 -7.46 33.19
CA THR A 120 1.78 -8.86 33.11
C THR A 120 0.36 -9.03 33.62
N ARG A 121 -0.30 -10.15 33.33
CA ARG A 121 -1.59 -10.50 33.96
C ARG A 121 -1.49 -10.92 35.43
N ASP A 122 -0.28 -11.12 35.95
CA ASP A 122 -0.06 -11.63 37.29
C ASP A 122 -0.29 -10.50 38.32
N SER A 123 -1.12 -10.78 39.32
CA SER A 123 -1.53 -9.83 40.36
C SER A 123 -1.14 -10.37 41.73
N LYS A 124 -0.47 -9.56 42.55
CA LYS A 124 -0.10 -9.93 43.93
C LYS A 124 -1.19 -9.54 44.93
N SER A 125 -1.89 -8.44 44.68
CA SER A 125 -2.97 -7.93 45.53
C SER A 125 -3.97 -7.09 44.74
N SER A 126 -4.98 -6.53 45.41
CA SER A 126 -5.91 -5.57 44.79
C SER A 126 -5.18 -4.35 44.22
N LYS A 127 -4.06 -3.91 44.82
CA LYS A 127 -3.31 -2.71 44.43
C LYS A 127 -2.07 -2.97 43.58
N VAL A 128 -1.50 -4.17 43.61
CA VAL A 128 -0.17 -4.45 43.05
C VAL A 128 -0.20 -5.56 41.99
N ALA A 129 0.48 -5.32 40.86
CA ALA A 129 0.63 -6.26 39.76
C ALA A 129 2.09 -6.39 39.30
N ALA A 130 2.40 -7.49 38.62
CA ALA A 130 3.75 -7.76 38.14
C ALA A 130 4.02 -7.12 36.78
N PHE A 131 5.27 -6.75 36.57
CA PHE A 131 5.77 -6.21 35.30
C PHE A 131 7.09 -6.87 34.91
N VAL A 132 7.44 -6.75 33.62
CA VAL A 132 8.75 -7.12 33.07
C VAL A 132 9.36 -5.92 32.35
N ASN A 133 10.60 -5.57 32.68
CA ASN A 133 11.35 -4.49 32.06
C ASN A 133 12.46 -5.06 31.16
N PHE A 134 12.27 -4.92 29.85
CA PHE A 134 13.19 -5.45 28.83
C PHE A 134 14.45 -4.60 28.67
N LYS A 135 14.50 -3.36 29.17
CA LYS A 135 15.71 -2.53 29.17
C LYS A 135 16.63 -2.88 30.34
N LYS A 136 16.05 -3.15 31.51
CA LYS A 136 16.78 -3.43 32.76
C LYS A 136 16.94 -4.92 33.09
N HIS A 137 16.48 -5.81 32.21
CA HIS A 137 16.43 -7.26 32.45
C HIS A 137 15.83 -7.60 33.83
N LYS A 138 14.72 -6.95 34.18
CA LYS A 138 14.15 -6.99 35.54
C LYS A 138 12.68 -7.37 35.53
N VAL A 139 12.30 -8.20 36.49
CA VAL A 139 10.90 -8.52 36.81
C VAL A 139 10.59 -7.94 38.19
N GLY A 140 9.41 -7.34 38.34
CA GLY A 140 9.06 -6.64 39.57
C GLY A 140 7.57 -6.53 39.81
N TRP A 141 7.22 -5.79 40.85
CA TRP A 141 5.85 -5.50 41.26
C TRP A 141 5.66 -3.99 41.36
N ALA A 142 4.52 -3.48 40.91
CA ALA A 142 4.20 -2.06 40.97
C ALA A 142 2.70 -1.84 41.17
N GLU A 143 2.35 -0.61 41.55
CA GLU A 143 0.96 -0.20 41.70
C GLU A 143 0.21 -0.25 40.38
N LYS A 144 -1.01 -0.82 40.40
CA LYS A 144 -1.88 -0.95 39.22
C LYS A 144 -2.33 0.38 38.62
N SER A 145 -2.10 1.49 39.33
CA SER A 145 -2.34 2.87 38.90
C SER A 145 -1.30 3.35 37.87
N TYR A 146 -0.11 2.76 37.84
CA TYR A 146 0.96 3.13 36.92
C TYR A 146 0.66 2.69 35.48
N LYS A 147 1.26 3.41 34.52
CA LYS A 147 1.08 3.16 33.09
C LYS A 147 2.25 2.33 32.61
N GLY A 148 1.93 1.24 31.90
CA GLY A 148 2.92 0.32 31.36
C GLY A 148 2.55 -0.09 29.95
N TYR A 149 3.54 -0.52 29.18
CA TYR A 149 3.28 -1.13 27.88
C TYR A 149 2.52 -2.45 28.07
N VAL A 150 1.78 -2.84 27.03
CA VAL A 150 0.99 -4.07 27.07
C VAL A 150 1.35 -4.95 25.88
N LEU A 151 1.69 -6.21 26.18
CA LEU A 151 1.89 -7.26 25.19
C LEU A 151 0.85 -8.36 25.42
N CYS A 152 -0.01 -8.58 24.42
CA CYS A 152 -1.01 -9.62 24.50
C CYS A 152 -0.45 -10.98 24.06
N SER A 153 -0.97 -12.05 24.65
CA SER A 153 -0.66 -13.43 24.30
C SER A 153 -1.93 -14.29 24.32
N ARG A 154 -1.88 -15.46 23.68
CA ARG A 154 -2.89 -16.50 23.75
C ARG A 154 -2.24 -17.89 23.74
N ASN A 155 -2.93 -18.86 24.31
CA ASN A 155 -2.52 -20.26 24.23
C ASN A 155 -2.87 -20.83 22.85
N VAL A 156 -1.98 -21.66 22.33
CA VAL A 156 -2.23 -22.50 21.16
C VAL A 156 -2.51 -23.91 21.70
N GLY A 157 -3.78 -24.29 21.82
CA GLY A 157 -4.17 -25.64 22.23
C GLY A 157 -3.77 -26.69 21.17
N LYS A 158 -3.82 -28.00 21.51
CA LYS A 158 -3.92 -29.04 20.47
C LYS A 158 -5.04 -28.60 19.55
N THR A 159 -4.72 -28.48 18.28
CA THR A 159 -5.53 -27.96 17.20
C THR A 159 -7.01 -28.17 17.47
N VAL A 160 -7.68 -27.17 18.06
CA VAL A 160 -9.05 -26.94 17.63
C VAL A 160 -8.83 -26.58 16.18
N LYS A 161 -9.18 -27.50 15.28
CA LYS A 161 -9.59 -27.11 13.94
C LYS A 161 -10.75 -26.13 14.17
N GLN A 162 -10.45 -24.88 14.52
CA GLN A 162 -11.20 -23.81 13.93
C GLN A 162 -11.09 -24.11 12.45
N GLN A 163 -12.23 -24.13 11.78
CA GLN A 163 -12.30 -24.04 10.34
C GLN A 163 -11.68 -22.69 9.93
N GLY A 164 -10.38 -22.51 10.14
CA GLY A 164 -9.49 -21.95 9.14
C GLY A 164 -9.51 -22.92 7.98
N GLY A 165 -10.67 -23.05 7.34
CA GLY A 165 -10.67 -23.37 5.94
C GLY A 165 -9.69 -22.37 5.36
N ILE A 166 -8.65 -22.88 4.70
CA ILE A 166 -7.93 -22.07 3.73
C ILE A 166 -9.05 -21.38 2.96
N VAL A 167 -9.22 -20.06 3.16
CA VAL A 167 -10.16 -19.29 2.36
C VAL A 167 -9.48 -19.20 1.02
N LYS A 168 -9.54 -20.32 0.28
CA LYS A 168 -9.16 -20.39 -1.10
C LYS A 168 -10.16 -19.46 -1.74
N LEU A 169 -9.69 -18.26 -2.05
CA LEU A 169 -10.54 -17.32 -2.73
C LEU A 169 -11.02 -18.02 -4.00
N LYS A 170 -12.33 -17.99 -4.26
CA LYS A 170 -12.89 -18.48 -5.53
C LYS A 170 -12.16 -17.86 -6.73
N ARG A 171 -11.50 -16.70 -6.54
CA ARG A 171 -10.61 -16.05 -7.51
C ARG A 171 -9.36 -15.52 -6.81
N SER A 172 -8.19 -15.84 -7.36
CA SER A 172 -6.93 -15.26 -6.91
C SER A 172 -6.95 -13.73 -7.01
N ILE A 173 -6.37 -13.07 -6.01
CA ILE A 173 -6.13 -11.63 -6.01
C ILE A 173 -4.82 -11.31 -6.71
N LEU A 174 -4.79 -10.16 -7.38
CA LEU A 174 -3.58 -9.56 -7.91
C LEU A 174 -3.21 -8.36 -7.07
N PHE A 175 -1.91 -8.23 -6.78
CA PHE A 175 -1.38 -7.13 -6.00
C PHE A 175 0.06 -6.83 -6.41
N GLU A 176 0.54 -5.69 -5.93
CA GLU A 176 1.89 -5.20 -6.19
C GLU A 176 2.73 -5.37 -4.94
N TYR A 177 3.94 -5.91 -5.11
CA TYR A 177 4.89 -6.01 -4.01
C TYR A 177 6.31 -5.97 -4.57
N GLN A 178 7.17 -5.13 -3.97
CA GLN A 178 8.56 -4.89 -4.40
C GLN A 178 8.69 -4.59 -5.91
N LYS A 179 7.81 -3.72 -6.44
CA LYS A 179 7.76 -3.35 -7.86
C LYS A 179 7.51 -4.53 -8.80
N LYS A 180 6.86 -5.59 -8.32
CA LYS A 180 6.46 -6.78 -9.10
C LYS A 180 4.96 -7.00 -9.00
N VAL A 181 4.39 -7.68 -10.00
CA VAL A 181 3.01 -8.14 -9.98
C VAL A 181 2.95 -9.55 -9.40
N TRP A 182 2.09 -9.75 -8.42
CA TRP A 182 1.88 -11.02 -7.73
C TRP A 182 0.44 -11.47 -7.86
N ARG A 183 0.23 -12.78 -7.86
CA ARG A 183 -1.06 -13.42 -7.64
C ARG A 183 -1.06 -14.18 -6.34
N SER A 184 -2.20 -14.25 -5.65
CA SER A 184 -2.40 -15.13 -4.50
C SER A 184 -3.83 -15.63 -4.43
N ASP A 185 -4.01 -16.91 -4.14
CA ASP A 185 -5.29 -17.49 -3.72
C ASP A 185 -5.38 -17.66 -2.19
N MET A 186 -4.55 -16.91 -1.46
CA MET A 186 -4.32 -17.01 -0.01
C MET A 186 -3.65 -18.31 0.44
N THR A 187 -3.10 -19.11 -0.49
CA THR A 187 -2.23 -20.26 -0.17
C THR A 187 -0.78 -20.00 -0.53
N GLN A 188 0.14 -20.71 0.11
CA GLN A 188 1.56 -20.63 -0.24
C GLN A 188 1.83 -21.09 -1.68
N LYS A 189 1.18 -22.17 -2.13
CA LYS A 189 1.35 -22.73 -3.48
C LYS A 189 0.73 -21.84 -4.56
N GLY A 190 -0.39 -21.20 -4.27
CA GLY A 190 -1.07 -20.29 -5.20
C GLY A 190 -0.59 -18.84 -5.15
N THR A 191 0.27 -18.50 -4.18
CA THR A 191 0.99 -17.22 -4.14
C THR A 191 2.23 -17.29 -5.00
N MET A 192 2.25 -16.56 -6.11
CA MET A 192 3.41 -16.52 -6.97
C MET A 192 3.54 -15.22 -7.75
N ARG A 193 4.78 -14.94 -8.14
CA ARG A 193 5.09 -13.81 -9.00
C ARG A 193 4.55 -14.07 -10.41
N LEU A 194 3.87 -13.07 -10.97
CA LEU A 194 3.35 -13.12 -12.33
C LEU A 194 4.50 -12.84 -13.33
N GLY A 195 5.52 -13.69 -13.42
CA GLY A 195 6.63 -13.52 -14.38
C GLY A 195 7.62 -12.38 -14.08
N ASN A 196 8.56 -12.14 -15.00
CA ASN A 196 9.65 -11.17 -14.80
C ASN A 196 9.29 -9.73 -15.22
N TYR A 197 8.19 -9.19 -14.70
CA TYR A 197 7.83 -7.79 -14.87
C TYR A 197 8.48 -6.92 -13.79
N SER A 198 8.78 -5.67 -14.11
CA SER A 198 9.15 -4.63 -13.16
C SER A 198 8.23 -3.45 -13.35
N LEU A 199 7.42 -3.18 -12.32
CA LEU A 199 6.56 -2.01 -12.25
C LEU A 199 7.42 -0.77 -12.09
N LEU A 200 6.95 0.30 -12.73
CA LEU A 200 7.52 1.62 -12.59
C LEU A 200 6.99 2.22 -11.28
N TYR A 201 7.86 2.68 -10.40
CA TYR A 201 7.45 3.32 -9.14
C TYR A 201 8.14 4.67 -9.05
N PHE A 202 7.35 5.73 -8.95
CA PHE A 202 7.85 7.09 -8.76
C PHE A 202 7.06 7.77 -7.63
N TYR A 203 7.77 8.59 -6.86
CA TYR A 203 7.20 9.45 -5.83
C TYR A 203 6.94 10.83 -6.44
N CYS A 204 5.67 11.26 -6.50
CA CYS A 204 5.36 12.68 -6.70
C CYS A 204 5.44 13.34 -5.33
N GLN A 205 6.54 14.06 -5.05
CA GLN A 205 6.59 14.98 -3.92
C GLN A 205 6.21 16.37 -4.47
N ASN A 206 5.39 17.14 -3.74
CA ASN A 206 5.10 18.57 -3.96
C ASN A 206 3.91 18.98 -4.86
N PHE A 207 2.78 18.26 -4.86
CA PHE A 207 1.50 18.87 -5.30
C PHE A 207 0.53 19.06 -4.13
N PRO A 208 0.13 20.30 -3.79
CA PRO A 208 -1.00 20.53 -2.92
C PRO A 208 -2.27 20.15 -3.71
N ASN A 209 -2.93 19.07 -3.30
CA ASN A 209 -4.24 18.60 -3.82
C ASN A 209 -4.30 17.81 -5.15
N ALA A 210 -3.23 17.19 -5.63
CA ALA A 210 -3.34 16.18 -6.68
C ALA A 210 -2.37 15.02 -6.48
N SER A 211 -2.86 13.94 -5.86
CA SER A 211 -2.27 12.61 -6.00
C SER A 211 -2.37 12.21 -7.48
N ILE A 212 -1.40 12.61 -8.32
CA ILE A 212 -1.35 12.13 -9.71
C ILE A 212 -1.27 10.60 -9.61
N PRO A 213 -2.31 9.85 -10.04
CA PRO A 213 -2.28 8.41 -9.91
C PRO A 213 -1.17 7.91 -10.83
N THR A 214 -0.08 7.43 -10.23
CA THR A 214 1.00 6.83 -11.00
C THR A 214 0.43 5.62 -11.74
N ALA A 215 0.82 5.42 -13.01
CA ALA A 215 0.39 4.24 -13.77
C ALA A 215 1.03 2.94 -13.27
N SER A 216 1.70 3.00 -12.11
CA SER A 216 2.23 1.87 -11.36
C SER A 216 1.12 0.92 -10.89
N LYS A 217 -0.09 1.44 -10.70
CA LYS A 217 -1.24 0.70 -10.17
C LYS A 217 -1.79 -0.36 -11.14
N LEU A 218 -2.26 -1.47 -10.58
CA LEU A 218 -3.11 -2.44 -11.29
C LEU A 218 -4.44 -1.79 -11.70
N ILE A 219 -4.59 -1.56 -13.00
CA ILE A 219 -5.76 -0.93 -13.61
C ILE A 219 -6.79 -2.02 -13.92
N LYS A 220 -7.88 -2.09 -13.15
CA LYS A 220 -8.94 -3.07 -13.38
C LYS A 220 -9.98 -2.55 -14.38
N HIS A 221 -10.40 -3.42 -15.30
CA HIS A 221 -11.57 -3.20 -16.16
C HIS A 221 -12.34 -4.50 -16.34
N LYS A 222 -13.58 -4.53 -15.87
CA LYS A 222 -14.41 -5.75 -15.82
C LYS A 222 -13.63 -6.88 -15.11
N LYS A 223 -13.39 -8.02 -15.78
CA LYS A 223 -12.65 -9.18 -15.25
C LYS A 223 -11.16 -9.18 -15.59
N THR A 224 -10.66 -8.17 -16.30
CA THR A 224 -9.27 -8.11 -16.78
C THR A 224 -8.51 -7.06 -15.99
N THR A 225 -7.27 -7.39 -15.63
CA THR A 225 -6.35 -6.44 -15.00
C THR A 225 -5.30 -6.02 -16.01
N TYR A 226 -5.00 -4.72 -16.03
CA TYR A 226 -3.97 -4.10 -16.86
C TYR A 226 -2.90 -3.49 -15.97
N PHE A 227 -1.67 -3.43 -16.47
CA PHE A 227 -0.57 -2.82 -15.74
C PHE A 227 0.55 -2.40 -16.70
N PHE A 228 1.26 -1.34 -16.33
CA PHE A 228 2.45 -0.91 -17.06
C PHE A 228 3.70 -1.53 -16.43
N ALA A 229 4.53 -2.15 -17.26
CA ALA A 229 5.77 -2.73 -16.77
C ALA A 229 6.88 -2.78 -17.82
N TYR A 230 8.11 -2.84 -17.32
CA TYR A 230 9.25 -3.29 -18.06
C TYR A 230 9.36 -4.81 -17.97
N LYS A 231 9.79 -5.48 -19.04
CA LYS A 231 10.04 -6.93 -19.05
C LYS A 231 11.52 -7.19 -19.34
N GLY A 232 12.11 -8.13 -18.61
CA GLY A 232 13.52 -8.50 -18.77
C GLY A 232 14.49 -7.60 -17.98
N LYS A 233 15.79 -7.92 -18.05
CA LYS A 233 16.85 -7.26 -17.25
C LYS A 233 17.14 -5.83 -17.71
N ASN A 234 17.09 -5.60 -19.02
CA ASN A 234 17.57 -4.34 -19.63
C ASN A 234 16.52 -3.20 -19.62
N LYS A 235 15.31 -3.46 -19.10
CA LYS A 235 14.20 -2.48 -18.96
C LYS A 235 14.05 -1.46 -20.11
N LYS A 236 14.21 -1.93 -21.35
CA LYS A 236 14.34 -1.09 -22.56
C LYS A 236 13.04 -0.44 -23.05
N SER A 237 11.87 -0.86 -22.57
CA SER A 237 10.63 -0.19 -22.94
C SER A 237 9.54 -0.42 -21.90
N LEU A 238 8.76 0.62 -21.65
CA LEU A 238 7.54 0.51 -20.88
C LEU A 238 6.45 -0.05 -21.78
N ASN A 239 5.76 -1.07 -21.31
CA ASN A 239 4.73 -1.76 -22.07
C ASN A 239 3.46 -1.86 -21.24
N LEU A 240 2.31 -1.78 -21.90
CA LEU A 240 1.02 -2.11 -21.31
C LEU A 240 0.81 -3.62 -21.42
N TYR A 241 0.45 -4.26 -20.32
CA TYR A 241 0.10 -5.67 -20.24
C TYR A 241 -1.34 -5.82 -19.82
N ARG A 242 -1.99 -6.88 -20.33
CA ARG A 242 -3.23 -7.42 -19.79
C ARG A 242 -2.93 -8.74 -19.09
N THR A 243 -3.67 -9.06 -18.04
CA THR A 243 -3.59 -10.34 -17.36
C THR A 243 -4.95 -10.76 -16.81
N ASN A 244 -5.17 -12.08 -16.82
CA ASN A 244 -6.25 -12.76 -16.09
C ASN A 244 -5.77 -13.31 -14.73
N GLY A 245 -4.57 -12.93 -14.31
CA GLY A 245 -3.94 -13.41 -13.08
C GLY A 245 -3.17 -14.72 -13.21
N THR A 246 -2.85 -15.15 -14.43
CA THR A 246 -1.95 -16.28 -14.69
C THR A 246 -0.71 -15.82 -15.45
N THR A 247 0.41 -16.53 -15.26
CA THR A 247 1.66 -16.24 -15.99
C THR A 247 1.48 -16.35 -17.50
N LYS A 248 0.75 -17.37 -17.99
CA LYS A 248 0.40 -17.54 -19.42
C LYS A 248 -0.58 -16.47 -19.91
N GLY A 249 -1.47 -15.99 -19.05
CA GLY A 249 -2.45 -14.97 -19.38
C GLY A 249 -1.92 -13.53 -19.39
N ALA A 250 -0.69 -13.32 -18.92
CA ALA A 250 -0.01 -12.03 -18.97
C ALA A 250 0.51 -11.76 -20.39
N LYS A 251 -0.20 -10.94 -21.15
CA LYS A 251 0.12 -10.64 -22.56
C LYS A 251 0.38 -9.15 -22.74
N LYS A 252 1.46 -8.82 -23.46
CA LYS A 252 1.73 -7.44 -23.90
C LYS A 252 0.62 -7.02 -24.86
N VAL A 253 0.05 -5.86 -24.65
CA VAL A 253 -0.94 -5.26 -25.57
C VAL A 253 -0.34 -4.12 -26.39
N GLY A 254 0.75 -3.51 -25.93
CA GLY A 254 1.46 -2.47 -26.66
C GLY A 254 2.70 -1.97 -25.94
N SER A 255 3.53 -1.20 -26.65
CA SER A 255 4.72 -0.53 -26.15
C SER A 255 4.52 0.97 -26.26
N ILE A 256 5.01 1.73 -25.28
CA ILE A 256 5.05 3.20 -25.33
C ILE A 256 6.51 3.71 -25.35
N GLY A 257 7.47 2.82 -25.59
CA GLY A 257 8.89 3.18 -25.73
C GLY A 257 9.57 3.48 -24.39
N ASN A 258 10.50 4.42 -24.41
CA ASN A 258 11.27 4.88 -23.24
C ASN A 258 10.54 5.94 -22.40
N HIS A 259 9.23 6.04 -22.52
CA HIS A 259 8.42 6.99 -21.79
C HIS A 259 7.92 6.40 -20.47
N VAL A 260 7.55 7.27 -19.54
CA VAL A 260 6.75 6.94 -18.35
C VAL A 260 5.27 7.02 -18.66
N ALA A 261 4.39 6.38 -17.89
CA ALA A 261 2.94 6.50 -18.04
C ALA A 261 2.28 7.04 -16.76
N TYR A 262 1.22 7.83 -16.90
CA TYR A 262 0.49 8.41 -15.78
C TYR A 262 -0.96 8.75 -16.12
N SER A 263 -1.76 9.00 -15.07
CA SER A 263 -3.17 9.37 -15.15
C SER A 263 -4.03 8.42 -16.01
N PRO A 264 -3.95 7.09 -15.82
CA PRO A 264 -4.80 6.16 -16.55
C PRO A 264 -6.27 6.39 -16.23
N ILE A 265 -7.13 6.31 -17.23
CA ILE A 265 -8.58 6.44 -17.06
C ILE A 265 -9.40 5.67 -18.08
N TRP A 266 -10.47 5.03 -17.60
CA TRP A 266 -11.44 4.35 -18.45
C TRP A 266 -12.56 5.27 -18.91
N VAL A 267 -12.84 5.24 -20.21
CA VAL A 267 -14.06 5.77 -20.82
C VAL A 267 -14.72 4.65 -21.62
N GLY A 268 -15.76 4.05 -21.04
CA GLY A 268 -16.34 2.82 -21.57
C GLY A 268 -15.30 1.70 -21.65
N ASP A 269 -15.03 1.21 -22.86
CA ASP A 269 -14.08 0.11 -23.15
C ASP A 269 -12.70 0.59 -23.62
N LYS A 270 -12.39 1.88 -23.44
CA LYS A 270 -11.15 2.52 -23.86
C LYS A 270 -10.39 3.07 -22.66
N LEU A 271 -9.11 2.70 -22.55
CA LEU A 271 -8.19 3.24 -21.55
C LEU A 271 -7.40 4.39 -22.17
N TYR A 272 -7.53 5.57 -21.59
CA TYR A 272 -6.73 6.74 -21.94
C TYR A 272 -5.65 6.94 -20.89
N PHE A 273 -4.46 7.35 -21.29
CA PHE A 273 -3.37 7.67 -20.37
C PHE A 273 -2.33 8.54 -21.09
N PHE A 274 -1.55 9.27 -20.31
CA PHE A 274 -0.46 10.07 -20.82
C PHE A 274 0.87 9.34 -20.69
N SER A 275 1.81 9.69 -21.57
CA SER A 275 3.20 9.32 -21.44
C SER A 275 4.13 10.48 -21.78
N SER A 276 5.30 10.51 -21.16
CA SER A 276 6.30 11.55 -21.38
C SER A 276 7.70 10.97 -21.18
N GLU A 277 8.73 11.62 -21.70
CA GLU A 277 10.12 11.15 -21.54
C GLU A 277 10.56 11.19 -20.07
N SER A 278 10.16 12.26 -19.37
CA SER A 278 10.34 12.47 -17.93
C SER A 278 8.99 12.81 -17.29
N LEU A 279 8.86 12.65 -15.97
CA LEU A 279 7.62 13.05 -15.29
C LEU A 279 7.44 14.59 -15.32
N PRO A 280 6.21 15.12 -15.20
CA PRO A 280 5.90 16.57 -15.19
C PRO A 280 6.47 17.41 -14.02
N GLN A 281 7.63 17.05 -13.44
CA GLN A 281 8.22 17.69 -12.25
C GLN A 281 9.76 17.86 -12.34
N GLN A 282 10.36 17.61 -13.50
CA GLN A 282 11.79 17.83 -13.74
C GLN A 282 11.97 18.96 -14.76
N ASP A 283 11.92 20.21 -14.29
CA ASP A 283 12.32 21.50 -14.92
C ASP A 283 11.95 21.83 -16.38
N TYR A 284 11.36 20.92 -17.17
CA TYR A 284 10.97 21.13 -18.56
C TYR A 284 9.77 20.24 -18.91
N PRO A 285 8.80 20.73 -19.72
CA PRO A 285 7.71 19.90 -20.22
C PRO A 285 8.29 18.90 -21.22
N ALA A 286 8.46 17.65 -20.81
CA ALA A 286 8.58 16.60 -21.81
C ALA A 286 7.27 16.54 -22.60
N GLU A 287 7.34 16.48 -23.93
CA GLU A 287 6.18 16.33 -24.82
C GLU A 287 5.23 15.23 -24.27
N GLU A 288 4.04 15.61 -23.79
CA GLU A 288 3.10 14.62 -23.28
C GLU A 288 2.33 14.00 -24.46
N LYS A 289 2.49 12.71 -24.60
CA LYS A 289 1.83 11.88 -25.61
C LYS A 289 0.58 11.26 -25.01
N LEU A 290 -0.57 11.48 -25.62
CA LEU A 290 -1.78 10.78 -25.22
C LEU A 290 -1.88 9.44 -25.94
N TRP A 291 -2.23 8.42 -25.19
CA TRP A 291 -2.47 7.08 -25.69
C TRP A 291 -3.90 6.65 -25.41
N MET A 292 -4.41 5.80 -26.29
CA MET A 292 -5.70 5.14 -26.12
C MET A 292 -5.56 3.66 -26.44
N PHE A 293 -5.90 2.82 -25.47
CA PHE A 293 -6.03 1.38 -25.65
C PHE A 293 -7.50 1.00 -25.74
N ASP A 294 -7.90 0.40 -26.87
CA ASP A 294 -9.26 -0.08 -27.08
C ASP A 294 -9.33 -1.59 -26.80
N THR A 295 -10.13 -1.97 -25.80
CA THR A 295 -10.24 -3.38 -25.37
C THR A 295 -10.98 -4.26 -26.37
N LYS A 296 -11.84 -3.70 -27.23
CA LYS A 296 -12.60 -4.44 -28.25
C LYS A 296 -11.71 -4.83 -29.41
N THR A 297 -10.86 -3.91 -29.86
CA THR A 297 -9.90 -4.18 -30.95
C THR A 297 -8.56 -4.70 -30.45
N ASN A 298 -8.31 -4.63 -29.13
CA ASN A 298 -7.04 -4.94 -28.48
C ASN A 298 -5.86 -4.16 -29.13
N ARG A 299 -6.10 -2.90 -29.49
CA ARG A 299 -5.11 -2.02 -30.12
C ARG A 299 -4.78 -0.84 -29.22
N LEU A 300 -3.48 -0.62 -29.03
CA LEU A 300 -2.94 0.60 -28.45
C LEU A 300 -2.66 1.59 -29.58
N ARG A 301 -3.13 2.84 -29.44
CA ARG A 301 -2.95 3.91 -30.43
C ARG A 301 -2.39 5.16 -29.76
N TYR A 302 -1.45 5.80 -30.44
CA TYR A 302 -1.05 7.16 -30.15
C TYR A 302 -2.12 8.11 -30.68
N MET A 303 -2.52 9.08 -29.86
CA MET A 303 -3.65 9.98 -30.12
C MET A 303 -3.20 11.41 -30.37
N GLY A 304 -1.90 11.69 -30.35
CA GLY A 304 -1.34 13.04 -30.47
C GLY A 304 -0.67 13.53 -29.19
N GLU A 305 0.06 14.63 -29.34
CA GLU A 305 0.71 15.36 -28.26
C GLU A 305 -0.16 16.49 -27.73
N THR A 306 0.08 16.85 -26.48
CA THR A 306 -0.58 17.99 -25.83
C THR A 306 0.02 19.34 -26.18
N VAL A 307 1.12 19.37 -26.98
CA VAL A 307 2.00 20.51 -27.32
C VAL A 307 1.53 21.81 -26.66
N THR A 308 2.03 22.04 -25.45
CA THR A 308 1.84 23.30 -24.76
C THR A 308 3.04 24.19 -25.11
N ASN A 309 2.81 25.33 -25.76
CA ASN A 309 3.87 26.31 -26.07
C ASN A 309 4.52 26.95 -24.82
N ASN A 310 4.28 26.42 -23.63
CA ASN A 310 4.70 26.98 -22.36
C ASN A 310 4.92 25.84 -21.35
N SER A 311 6.07 25.89 -20.67
CA SER A 311 6.63 24.83 -19.82
C SER A 311 5.85 24.48 -18.56
N TYR A 312 4.80 25.21 -18.28
CA TYR A 312 4.07 25.17 -17.03
C TYR A 312 2.62 24.70 -17.16
N ASP A 313 2.24 24.26 -18.36
CA ASP A 313 0.87 23.91 -18.70
C ASP A 313 0.66 22.39 -18.74
N ILE A 314 -0.34 21.91 -17.97
CA ILE A 314 -0.67 20.49 -17.86
C ILE A 314 -2.15 20.28 -18.22
N LEU A 315 -2.44 19.24 -19.01
CA LEU A 315 -3.80 18.82 -19.35
C LEU A 315 -4.30 17.72 -18.40
N PHE A 316 -5.40 18.00 -17.71
CA PHE A 316 -6.03 17.05 -16.79
C PHE A 316 -7.38 16.60 -17.32
N PRO A 317 -7.64 15.28 -17.44
CA PRO A 317 -8.98 14.80 -17.73
C PRO A 317 -9.87 15.15 -16.52
N PHE A 318 -11.04 15.76 -16.75
CA PHE A 318 -11.96 16.15 -15.66
C PHE A 318 -13.38 15.59 -15.82
N ALA A 319 -13.82 15.34 -17.05
CA ALA A 319 -15.15 14.81 -17.34
C ALA A 319 -15.14 13.87 -18.53
N GLN A 320 -16.16 13.02 -18.60
CA GLN A 320 -16.44 12.19 -19.77
C GLN A 320 -17.90 12.32 -20.20
N SER A 321 -18.17 11.92 -21.44
CA SER A 321 -19.50 11.55 -21.92
C SER A 321 -19.51 10.05 -22.26
N LYS A 322 -20.59 9.55 -22.86
CA LYS A 322 -20.66 8.16 -23.36
C LYS A 322 -19.54 7.82 -24.36
N THR A 323 -19.02 8.80 -25.08
CA THR A 323 -18.11 8.56 -26.24
C THR A 323 -16.86 9.42 -26.27
N LYS A 324 -16.73 10.41 -25.37
CA LYS A 324 -15.65 11.40 -25.41
C LYS A 324 -15.09 11.67 -24.01
N LEU A 325 -13.78 11.86 -23.95
CA LEU A 325 -13.04 12.32 -22.77
C LEU A 325 -12.74 13.82 -22.92
N PHE A 326 -12.93 14.57 -21.84
CA PHE A 326 -12.74 16.02 -21.79
C PHE A 326 -11.66 16.40 -20.81
N PHE A 327 -10.83 17.36 -21.23
CA PHE A 327 -9.65 17.80 -20.51
C PHE A 327 -9.75 19.29 -20.19
N LYS A 328 -9.22 19.69 -19.04
CA LYS A 328 -8.99 21.07 -18.63
C LYS A 328 -7.49 21.33 -18.56
N ARG A 329 -7.06 22.55 -18.86
CA ARG A 329 -5.65 22.96 -18.79
C ARG A 329 -5.42 23.72 -17.50
N TRP A 330 -4.31 23.44 -16.85
CA TRP A 330 -3.85 24.21 -15.70
C TRP A 330 -2.44 24.72 -15.99
N SER A 331 -2.22 26.00 -15.73
CA SER A 331 -0.94 26.67 -15.87
C SER A 331 -0.41 27.03 -14.49
N TYR A 332 0.84 26.69 -14.21
CA TYR A 332 1.53 27.19 -13.02
C TYR A 332 1.48 28.72 -12.97
N GLY A 333 1.24 29.29 -11.78
CA GLY A 333 1.13 30.74 -11.56
C GLY A 333 -0.11 31.44 -12.14
N LYS A 334 -0.80 30.85 -13.13
CA LYS A 334 -2.02 31.41 -13.76
C LYS A 334 -3.30 30.65 -13.43
N GLY A 335 -3.20 29.52 -12.73
CA GLY A 335 -4.33 28.68 -12.33
C GLY A 335 -4.92 27.86 -13.50
N THR A 336 -6.17 27.42 -13.36
CA THR A 336 -6.84 26.65 -14.42
C THR A 336 -7.15 27.57 -15.59
N ILE A 337 -6.38 27.49 -16.67
CA ILE A 337 -6.70 28.20 -17.90
C ILE A 337 -7.96 27.56 -18.50
N ALA A 338 -8.95 28.42 -18.72
CA ALA A 338 -10.32 28.00 -18.89
C ALA A 338 -10.57 27.56 -20.35
N GLY A 339 -10.21 26.33 -20.66
CA GLY A 339 -10.48 25.70 -21.95
C GLY A 339 -10.90 24.26 -21.76
N VAL A 340 -11.68 23.76 -22.72
CA VAL A 340 -12.02 22.34 -22.80
C VAL A 340 -11.50 21.79 -24.11
N TRP A 341 -10.74 20.71 -23.99
CA TRP A 341 -10.25 19.92 -25.11
C TRP A 341 -10.98 18.59 -25.16
N VAL A 342 -11.15 18.08 -26.38
CA VAL A 342 -11.71 16.76 -26.63
C VAL A 342 -10.73 15.94 -27.44
N VAL A 343 -10.72 14.64 -27.18
CA VAL A 343 -9.92 13.70 -27.97
C VAL A 343 -10.74 13.23 -29.15
N ASP A 344 -10.24 13.51 -30.35
CA ASP A 344 -10.72 12.97 -31.61
C ASP A 344 -9.81 11.80 -32.06
N GLN A 345 -10.41 10.73 -32.58
CA GLN A 345 -9.67 9.53 -32.94
C GLN A 345 -8.82 9.67 -34.20
N GLN A 346 -9.15 10.63 -35.07
CA GLN A 346 -8.44 10.88 -36.32
C GLN A 346 -7.60 12.14 -36.26
N LYS A 347 -8.02 13.14 -35.48
CA LYS A 347 -7.41 14.48 -35.45
C LYS A 347 -6.72 14.84 -34.14
N GLY A 348 -6.66 13.90 -33.19
CA GLY A 348 -6.01 14.07 -31.88
C GLY A 348 -6.68 15.08 -30.96
N PHE A 349 -5.90 15.88 -30.23
CA PHE A 349 -6.44 16.89 -29.32
C PHE A 349 -7.02 18.07 -30.08
N LYS A 350 -8.33 18.29 -29.93
CA LYS A 350 -8.98 19.50 -30.43
C LYS A 350 -9.50 20.33 -29.27
N LYS A 351 -9.09 21.60 -29.20
CA LYS A 351 -9.74 22.58 -28.33
C LYS A 351 -11.16 22.80 -28.84
N VAL A 352 -12.16 22.54 -28.00
CA VAL A 352 -13.58 22.62 -28.38
C VAL A 352 -14.29 23.83 -27.77
N LYS A 353 -13.76 24.39 -26.69
CA LYS A 353 -14.32 25.58 -26.06
C LYS A 353 -13.25 26.35 -25.28
N SER A 354 -13.33 27.68 -25.32
CA SER A 354 -12.63 28.59 -24.42
C SER A 354 -13.64 29.20 -23.46
N PHE A 355 -13.18 29.54 -22.27
CA PHE A 355 -13.90 30.18 -21.19
C PHE A 355 -13.04 31.34 -20.67
N LYS A 356 -13.67 32.36 -20.07
CA LYS A 356 -12.95 33.43 -19.35
C LYS A 356 -12.49 32.95 -17.98
N LYS A 357 -13.35 32.18 -17.30
CA LYS A 357 -13.08 31.41 -16.07
C LYS A 357 -13.79 30.07 -16.19
N MET A 358 -13.15 28.98 -15.76
CA MET A 358 -13.72 27.65 -15.89
C MET A 358 -14.90 27.49 -14.92
N PRO A 359 -16.08 27.04 -15.37
CA PRO A 359 -17.19 26.79 -14.47
C PRO A 359 -16.87 25.66 -13.49
N ASP A 360 -17.18 25.84 -12.21
CA ASP A 360 -16.92 24.84 -11.16
C ASP A 360 -17.75 23.55 -11.37
N HIS A 361 -18.90 23.65 -12.04
CA HIS A 361 -19.85 22.55 -12.25
C HIS A 361 -20.36 22.43 -13.70
N LEU A 362 -19.46 22.21 -14.65
CA LEU A 362 -19.83 22.03 -16.06
C LEU A 362 -20.58 20.69 -16.28
N LYS A 363 -21.92 20.75 -16.39
CA LYS A 363 -22.80 19.58 -16.58
C LYS A 363 -22.98 19.13 -18.04
N SER A 364 -22.73 20.01 -19.00
CA SER A 364 -22.83 19.71 -20.42
C SER A 364 -21.94 20.62 -21.27
N ILE A 365 -21.63 20.19 -22.49
CA ILE A 365 -20.88 21.00 -23.46
C ILE A 365 -21.34 20.72 -24.89
N LYS A 366 -21.49 21.76 -25.70
CA LYS A 366 -21.78 21.65 -27.13
C LYS A 366 -20.48 21.55 -27.92
N VAL A 367 -20.31 20.49 -28.71
CA VAL A 367 -19.14 20.27 -29.57
C VAL A 367 -19.63 19.90 -30.97
N ALA A 368 -19.23 20.72 -31.96
CA ALA A 368 -19.64 20.54 -33.37
C ALA A 368 -21.15 20.32 -33.53
N GLY A 369 -21.96 21.24 -32.98
CA GLY A 369 -23.42 21.18 -33.08
C GLY A 369 -24.11 20.23 -32.10
N LYS A 370 -23.40 19.26 -31.52
CA LYS A 370 -23.97 18.23 -30.62
C LYS A 370 -23.76 18.55 -29.15
N ASN A 371 -24.81 18.41 -28.34
CA ASN A 371 -24.73 18.54 -26.89
C ASN A 371 -24.27 17.23 -26.24
N TYR A 372 -23.25 17.31 -25.39
CA TYR A 372 -22.73 16.19 -24.61
C TYR A 372 -23.00 16.43 -23.14
N LYS A 373 -23.75 15.52 -22.51
CA LYS A 373 -23.87 15.47 -21.04
C LYS A 373 -22.54 15.01 -20.45
N LEU A 374 -22.04 15.77 -19.49
CA LEU A 374 -20.77 15.49 -18.82
C LEU A 374 -21.02 14.77 -17.52
N THR A 375 -20.19 13.76 -17.26
CA THR A 375 -20.11 13.05 -16.00
C THR A 375 -18.70 13.27 -15.44
N PRO A 376 -18.57 13.75 -14.19
CA PRO A 376 -17.28 13.87 -13.54
C PRO A 376 -16.54 12.53 -13.56
N LEU A 377 -15.23 12.59 -13.77
CA LEU A 377 -14.40 11.41 -13.74
C LEU A 377 -14.26 10.94 -12.28
N LYS A 378 -14.55 9.66 -12.06
CA LYS A 378 -14.16 9.01 -10.80
C LYS A 378 -12.65 8.81 -10.88
N THR A 379 -11.91 9.30 -9.91
CA THR A 379 -10.49 8.96 -9.78
C THR A 379 -10.37 7.44 -9.70
N LEU A 380 -9.45 6.86 -10.50
CA LEU A 380 -9.12 5.44 -10.30
C LEU A 380 -8.48 5.31 -8.90
N PRO A 381 -8.87 4.29 -8.11
CA PRO A 381 -8.42 4.14 -6.72
C PRO A 381 -6.90 4.03 -6.56
#